data_AF-A0A7X6SHZ1-F1
#
_entry.id   AF-A0A7X6SHZ1-F1
#
_cell.length_a   1.000
_cell.length_b   1.000
_cell.length_c   1.000
_cell.angle_alpha   90.00
_cell.angle_beta   90.00
_cell.angle_gamma   90.00
#
_symmetry.space_group_name_H-M   'P 1'
#
loop_
_entity.id
_entity.type
_entity.pdbx_description
1 polymer ?
#
loop_
_entity_poly.entity_id
_entity_poly.type
_entity_poly.pdbx_seq_one_letter_code
_entity_poly.pdbx_strand_id
1 'polypeptide(L)'
;MNKQNNLKRAITDIKNKTSKSVDFLLSDSVSETLSKKGIWLRKPLAPLMRKAYINQSEFKLIIDKKEPLPKTRVGKIFMVNHTCADDIVLGVNVVKKSGYILFGNKYLSLDTINGLGLWAYGQILLDRDDELNRESSVEKMKFVLYNGVNVIVYPEGYWNLADNGQKDERNLADDHNSESWLIQDFNIGSFKLAQATGALIVPTVLHYDAVGKKMCFGSRLNPIGIEKTDNVFAKKDEVVQIFIDEKYRLMEKYSNHQREILESEKTLKEQWEELKEYFIRSCDIESIGYKLDLADEKRIGKAKVVKGVITNEEAFAHLESIDYNNDNAWLLKKTYTGRRQ
;
A
#
# COMPACT_ATOMS: atom_id res chain seq x y z
N MET A 1 -4.49 -33.89 6.58
CA MET A 1 -5.80 -33.30 6.98
C MET A 1 -6.91 -33.78 6.07
N ASN A 2 -8.07 -34.15 6.63
CA ASN A 2 -9.15 -34.86 5.94
C ASN A 2 -10.06 -33.89 5.13
N LYS A 3 -10.23 -34.10 3.81
CA LYS A 3 -10.92 -33.17 2.89
C LYS A 3 -12.37 -32.83 3.29
N GLN A 4 -13.08 -33.77 3.90
CA GLN A 4 -14.47 -33.56 4.37
C GLN A 4 -14.56 -32.51 5.49
N ASN A 5 -13.54 -32.39 6.34
CA ASN A 5 -13.54 -31.39 7.42
C ASN A 5 -13.32 -29.97 6.88
N ASN A 6 -12.52 -29.80 5.82
CA ASN A 6 -12.27 -28.48 5.23
C ASN A 6 -13.49 -27.91 4.53
N LEU A 7 -14.27 -28.74 3.83
CA LEU A 7 -15.50 -28.28 3.18
C LEU A 7 -16.56 -27.85 4.20
N LYS A 8 -16.70 -28.59 5.31
CA LYS A 8 -17.60 -28.21 6.41
C LYS A 8 -17.20 -26.87 7.02
N ARG A 9 -15.91 -26.65 7.29
CA ARG A 9 -15.40 -25.36 7.81
C ARG A 9 -15.70 -24.20 6.87
N ALA A 10 -15.50 -24.37 5.55
CA ALA A 10 -15.80 -23.33 4.58
C ALA A 10 -17.30 -22.99 4.48
N ILE A 11 -18.19 -23.98 4.62
CA ILE A 11 -19.64 -23.74 4.67
C ILE A 11 -20.01 -22.96 5.94
N THR A 12 -19.41 -23.31 7.07
CA THR A 12 -19.58 -22.57 8.33
C THR A 12 -19.13 -21.12 8.20
N ASP A 13 -17.99 -20.89 7.55
CA ASP A 13 -17.48 -19.54 7.26
C ASP A 13 -18.47 -18.69 6.46
N ILE A 14 -19.04 -19.23 5.39
CA ILE A 14 -20.04 -18.52 4.58
C ILE A 14 -21.27 -18.16 5.43
N LYS A 15 -21.74 -19.10 6.27
CA LYS A 15 -22.89 -18.87 7.16
C LYS A 15 -22.60 -17.78 8.19
N ASN A 16 -21.39 -17.75 8.72
CA ASN A 16 -20.98 -16.85 9.80
C ASN A 16 -20.33 -15.56 9.30
N LYS A 17 -20.18 -15.39 7.98
CA LYS A 17 -19.44 -14.28 7.35
C LYS A 17 -17.99 -14.14 7.83
N THR A 18 -17.33 -15.27 8.09
CA THR A 18 -15.92 -15.36 8.50
C THR A 18 -15.08 -16.07 7.43
N SER A 19 -13.79 -16.24 7.69
CA SER A 19 -12.86 -17.01 6.83
C SER A 19 -11.91 -17.89 7.65
N LYS A 20 -12.35 -18.43 8.79
CA LYS A 20 -11.50 -19.21 9.70
C LYS A 20 -10.97 -20.50 9.08
N SER A 21 -11.58 -21.02 8.03
CA SER A 21 -11.11 -22.19 7.28
C SER A 21 -9.77 -21.97 6.55
N VAL A 22 -9.33 -20.72 6.40
CA VAL A 22 -8.03 -20.36 5.80
C VAL A 22 -6.99 -19.94 6.84
N ASP A 23 -7.24 -20.20 8.13
CA ASP A 23 -6.30 -19.95 9.24
C ASP A 23 -4.93 -20.62 9.06
N PHE A 24 -4.89 -21.76 8.37
CA PHE A 24 -3.65 -22.47 8.05
C PHE A 24 -2.62 -21.59 7.30
N LEU A 25 -3.05 -20.49 6.65
CA LEU A 25 -2.15 -19.52 6.01
C LEU A 25 -1.19 -18.83 7.00
N LEU A 26 -1.54 -18.81 8.29
CA LEU A 26 -0.69 -18.31 9.37
C LEU A 26 0.42 -19.29 9.76
N SER A 27 0.42 -20.54 9.29
CA SER A 27 1.54 -21.45 9.55
C SER A 27 2.85 -20.90 8.98
N ASP A 28 3.95 -21.05 9.71
CA ASP A 28 5.29 -20.67 9.24
C ASP A 28 5.82 -21.59 8.13
N SER A 29 5.19 -22.74 7.93
CA SER A 29 5.60 -23.70 6.91
C SER A 29 5.10 -23.31 5.52
N VAL A 30 6.04 -23.13 4.58
CA VAL A 30 5.73 -22.91 3.16
C VAL A 30 4.89 -24.07 2.59
N SER A 31 5.16 -25.32 2.98
CA SER A 31 4.48 -26.50 2.43
C SER A 31 3.06 -26.68 2.96
N GLU A 32 2.75 -26.11 4.13
CA GLU A 32 1.40 -26.12 4.71
C GLU A 32 0.52 -25.02 4.10
N THR A 33 1.12 -23.90 3.72
CA THR A 33 0.42 -22.72 3.20
C THR A 33 0.30 -22.71 1.68
N LEU A 34 1.31 -23.22 0.98
CA LEU A 34 1.46 -23.10 -0.46
C LEU A 34 1.74 -24.45 -1.13
N SER A 35 1.25 -24.59 -2.37
CA SER A 35 1.59 -25.73 -3.22
C SER A 35 1.61 -25.33 -4.69
N LYS A 36 2.40 -26.03 -5.51
CA LYS A 36 2.48 -25.78 -6.96
C LYS A 36 1.10 -25.95 -7.63
N LYS A 37 0.34 -26.97 -7.20
CA LYS A 37 -1.04 -27.20 -7.68
C LYS A 37 -1.95 -26.02 -7.34
N GLY A 38 -1.88 -25.52 -6.10
CA GLY A 38 -2.66 -24.35 -5.67
C GLY A 38 -2.31 -23.08 -6.45
N ILE A 39 -1.03 -22.85 -6.73
CA ILE A 39 -0.58 -21.73 -7.57
C ILE A 39 -1.15 -21.84 -8.98
N TRP A 40 -1.08 -23.04 -9.58
CA TRP A 40 -1.59 -23.28 -10.93
C TRP A 40 -3.11 -23.07 -11.03
N LEU A 41 -3.87 -23.54 -10.04
CA LEU A 41 -5.33 -23.40 -9.98
C LEU A 41 -5.79 -21.94 -9.85
N ARG A 42 -5.07 -21.10 -9.10
CA ARG A 42 -5.46 -19.69 -8.90
C ARG A 42 -5.15 -18.79 -10.09
N LYS A 43 -4.18 -19.17 -10.93
CA LYS A 43 -3.76 -18.39 -12.09
C LYS A 43 -4.93 -18.00 -13.04
N PRO A 44 -5.84 -18.93 -13.43
CA PRO A 44 -7.05 -18.61 -14.21
C PRO A 44 -8.18 -17.98 -13.39
N LEU A 45 -8.21 -18.15 -12.05
CA LEU A 45 -9.24 -17.53 -11.20
C LEU A 45 -9.02 -16.02 -11.02
N ALA A 46 -7.77 -15.59 -10.88
CA ALA A 46 -7.43 -14.19 -10.67
C ALA A 46 -8.06 -13.20 -11.69
N PRO A 47 -8.07 -13.42 -13.02
CA PRO A 47 -8.78 -12.51 -13.94
C PRO A 47 -10.29 -12.46 -13.75
N LEU A 48 -10.93 -13.56 -13.33
CA LEU A 48 -12.36 -13.59 -13.03
C LEU A 48 -12.65 -12.78 -11.77
N MET A 49 -11.85 -13.01 -10.72
CA MET A 49 -11.93 -12.26 -9.48
C MET A 49 -11.76 -10.74 -9.75
N ARG A 50 -10.73 -10.32 -10.50
CA ARG A 50 -10.57 -8.88 -10.84
C ARG A 50 -11.82 -8.24 -11.46
N LYS A 51 -12.50 -8.97 -12.35
CA LYS A 51 -13.76 -8.50 -12.98
C LYS A 51 -14.93 -8.46 -12.00
N ALA A 52 -15.01 -9.42 -11.07
CA ALA A 52 -16.08 -9.46 -10.08
C ALA A 52 -15.92 -8.35 -9.03
N TYR A 53 -14.70 -8.11 -8.57
CA TYR A 53 -14.41 -7.21 -7.46
C TYR A 53 -14.26 -5.75 -7.86
N ILE A 54 -14.00 -5.41 -9.14
CA ILE A 54 -13.85 -4.00 -9.57
C ILE A 54 -15.08 -3.14 -9.25
N ASN A 55 -16.27 -3.73 -9.22
CA ASN A 55 -17.52 -3.03 -8.91
C ASN A 55 -17.78 -2.88 -7.41
N GLN A 56 -16.89 -3.37 -6.54
CA GLN A 56 -17.01 -3.20 -5.09
C GLN A 56 -16.42 -1.87 -4.61
N SER A 57 -15.52 -1.25 -5.38
CA SER A 57 -15.02 0.08 -5.06
C SER A 57 -16.00 1.15 -5.57
N GLU A 58 -16.20 2.19 -4.76
CA GLU A 58 -16.91 3.39 -5.19
C GLU A 58 -16.09 4.22 -6.17
N PHE A 59 -14.77 4.00 -6.23
CA PHE A 59 -13.87 4.71 -7.12
C PHE A 59 -13.83 4.08 -8.51
N LYS A 60 -14.09 4.90 -9.52
CA LYS A 60 -13.95 4.47 -10.92
C LYS A 60 -12.49 4.51 -11.33
N LEU A 61 -11.95 3.34 -11.73
CA LEU A 61 -10.57 3.20 -12.18
C LEU A 61 -10.35 3.68 -13.62
N ILE A 62 -9.35 4.53 -13.83
CA ILE A 62 -8.73 4.86 -15.12
C ILE A 62 -7.27 4.42 -15.09
N ILE A 63 -6.84 3.68 -16.11
CA ILE A 63 -5.43 3.29 -16.25
C ILE A 63 -4.75 4.31 -17.16
N ASP A 64 -3.90 5.15 -16.59
CA ASP A 64 -3.16 6.19 -17.31
C ASP A 64 -1.93 5.63 -18.02
N LYS A 65 -1.09 4.88 -17.29
CA LYS A 65 0.08 4.19 -17.85
C LYS A 65 0.05 2.70 -17.62
N LYS A 66 0.56 1.96 -18.59
CA LYS A 66 0.67 0.50 -18.51
C LYS A 66 1.86 0.01 -19.32
N GLU A 67 3.05 0.17 -18.74
CA GLU A 67 4.29 -0.25 -19.37
C GLU A 67 4.32 -1.77 -19.63
N PRO A 68 4.98 -2.20 -20.72
CA PRO A 68 5.13 -3.61 -21.04
C PRO A 68 5.97 -4.32 -19.97
N LEU A 69 5.73 -5.63 -19.83
CA LEU A 69 6.45 -6.45 -18.85
C LEU A 69 7.31 -7.48 -19.60
N PRO A 70 8.62 -7.57 -19.30
CA PRO A 70 9.50 -8.54 -19.93
C PRO A 70 9.10 -9.96 -19.48
N LYS A 71 9.37 -10.96 -20.32
CA LYS A 71 9.22 -12.37 -19.92
C LYS A 71 10.42 -12.76 -19.07
N THR A 72 10.14 -13.34 -17.91
CA THR A 72 11.15 -13.76 -16.93
C THR A 72 10.81 -15.17 -16.43
N ARG A 73 11.82 -15.94 -16.02
CA ARG A 73 11.61 -17.27 -15.41
C ARG A 73 11.03 -17.15 -14.00
N VAL A 74 11.53 -16.19 -13.24
CA VAL A 74 10.99 -15.81 -11.94
C VAL A 74 9.83 -14.84 -12.10
N GLY A 75 8.91 -14.84 -11.13
CA GLY A 75 7.84 -13.86 -11.05
C GLY A 75 8.34 -12.43 -10.86
N LYS A 76 7.40 -11.48 -10.80
CA LYS A 76 7.67 -10.06 -10.54
C LYS A 76 7.09 -9.64 -9.20
N ILE A 77 7.64 -8.59 -8.63
CA ILE A 77 7.13 -7.96 -7.41
C ILE A 77 6.45 -6.67 -7.84
N PHE A 78 5.11 -6.65 -7.82
CA PHE A 78 4.36 -5.41 -8.02
C PHE A 78 4.31 -4.67 -6.69
N MET A 79 4.95 -3.52 -6.64
CA MET A 79 4.85 -2.60 -5.53
C MET A 79 3.72 -1.63 -5.82
N VAL A 80 2.76 -1.50 -4.91
CA VAL A 80 1.62 -0.58 -5.03
C VAL A 80 1.63 0.37 -3.84
N ASN A 81 1.48 1.67 -4.05
CA ASN A 81 1.37 2.61 -2.92
C ASN A 81 0.06 2.37 -2.15
N HIS A 82 0.01 2.81 -0.90
CA HIS A 82 -1.05 2.47 0.04
C HIS A 82 -1.72 3.72 0.62
N THR A 83 -3.04 3.82 0.46
CA THR A 83 -3.87 4.93 0.89
C THR A 83 -5.15 4.43 1.58
N CYS A 84 -5.78 3.36 1.11
CA CYS A 84 -7.05 2.88 1.66
C CYS A 84 -7.34 1.39 1.34
N ALA A 85 -8.45 0.86 1.85
CA ALA A 85 -8.85 -0.53 1.63
C ALA A 85 -9.05 -0.90 0.14
N ASP A 86 -9.48 0.07 -0.67
CA ASP A 86 -9.74 -0.10 -2.11
C ASP A 86 -8.47 -0.36 -2.93
N ASP A 87 -7.28 -0.09 -2.37
CA ASP A 87 -6.00 -0.31 -3.05
C ASP A 87 -5.84 -1.75 -3.53
N ILE A 88 -6.38 -2.72 -2.79
CA ILE A 88 -6.33 -4.12 -3.20
C ILE A 88 -7.08 -4.34 -4.49
N VAL A 89 -8.33 -3.87 -4.58
CA VAL A 89 -9.18 -4.05 -5.75
C VAL A 89 -8.66 -3.25 -6.95
N LEU A 90 -8.28 -2.00 -6.72
CA LEU A 90 -7.84 -1.11 -7.78
C LEU A 90 -6.42 -1.44 -8.25
N GLY A 91 -5.50 -1.67 -7.30
CA GLY A 91 -4.12 -2.05 -7.54
C GLY A 91 -3.99 -3.32 -8.38
N VAL A 92 -4.71 -4.40 -8.06
CA VAL A 92 -4.68 -5.62 -8.89
C VAL A 92 -5.20 -5.38 -10.31
N ASN A 93 -6.14 -4.44 -10.47
CA ASN A 93 -6.72 -4.07 -11.76
C ASN A 93 -5.84 -3.13 -12.57
N VAL A 94 -4.93 -2.38 -11.94
CA VAL A 94 -3.84 -1.64 -12.63
C VAL A 94 -2.73 -2.61 -13.03
N VAL A 95 -2.33 -3.49 -12.09
CA VAL A 95 -1.31 -4.53 -12.33
C VAL A 95 -1.72 -5.45 -13.49
N LYS A 96 -3.01 -5.81 -13.62
CA LYS A 96 -3.55 -6.70 -14.68
C LYS A 96 -2.78 -8.02 -14.85
N LYS A 97 -2.24 -8.56 -13.77
CA LYS A 97 -1.55 -9.85 -13.71
C LYS A 97 -1.99 -10.61 -12.46
N SER A 98 -2.04 -11.94 -12.56
CA SER A 98 -2.27 -12.80 -11.40
C SER A 98 -1.05 -12.76 -10.48
N GLY A 99 -1.28 -12.74 -9.18
CA GLY A 99 -0.21 -12.71 -8.18
C GLY A 99 -0.75 -12.93 -6.78
N TYR A 100 0.14 -13.21 -5.85
CA TYR A 100 -0.18 -13.34 -4.44
C TYR A 100 -0.02 -12.00 -3.72
N ILE A 101 -1.03 -11.59 -2.96
CA ILE A 101 -1.00 -10.36 -2.18
C ILE A 101 -0.40 -10.68 -0.81
N LEU A 102 0.64 -9.96 -0.40
CA LEU A 102 1.09 -9.95 0.99
C LEU A 102 0.09 -9.15 1.82
N PHE A 103 -0.47 -9.75 2.87
CA PHE A 103 -1.55 -9.15 3.65
C PHE A 103 -1.30 -9.30 5.14
N GLY A 104 -1.21 -8.18 5.87
CA GLY A 104 -0.81 -8.14 7.28
C GLY A 104 -1.94 -8.08 8.31
N ASN A 105 -3.20 -7.92 7.88
CA ASN A 105 -4.32 -7.79 8.81
C ASN A 105 -5.04 -9.14 9.01
N LYS A 106 -4.60 -9.92 10.00
CA LYS A 106 -5.18 -11.24 10.29
C LYS A 106 -6.67 -11.19 10.63
N TYR A 107 -7.15 -10.12 11.27
CA TYR A 107 -8.56 -9.94 11.60
C TYR A 107 -9.41 -9.74 10.34
N LEU A 108 -9.03 -8.79 9.47
CA LEU A 108 -9.72 -8.63 8.18
C LEU A 108 -9.69 -9.92 7.34
N SER A 109 -8.60 -10.68 7.42
CA SER A 109 -8.46 -11.93 6.66
C SER A 109 -9.24 -13.11 7.23
N LEU A 110 -9.52 -13.17 8.54
CA LEU A 110 -10.06 -14.37 9.18
C LEU A 110 -11.44 -14.15 9.79
N ASP A 111 -11.74 -12.93 10.20
CA ASP A 111 -12.99 -12.52 10.86
C ASP A 111 -13.97 -11.84 9.90
N THR A 112 -13.65 -11.80 8.60
CA THR A 112 -14.57 -11.35 7.54
C THR A 112 -14.64 -12.37 6.42
N ILE A 113 -15.71 -12.34 5.62
CA ILE A 113 -15.88 -13.20 4.44
C ILE A 113 -14.89 -12.85 3.30
N ASN A 114 -14.30 -11.65 3.34
CA ASN A 114 -13.35 -11.19 2.32
C ASN A 114 -12.08 -12.05 2.31
N GLY A 115 -11.73 -12.68 3.43
CA GLY A 115 -10.62 -13.62 3.55
C GLY A 115 -10.68 -14.79 2.56
N LEU A 116 -11.86 -15.37 2.34
CA LEU A 116 -12.04 -16.43 1.33
C LEU A 116 -11.75 -15.91 -0.08
N GLY A 117 -12.15 -14.67 -0.38
CA GLY A 117 -11.87 -14.00 -1.65
C GLY A 117 -10.37 -13.74 -1.84
N LEU A 118 -9.70 -13.22 -0.80
CA LEU A 118 -8.26 -13.00 -0.79
C LEU A 118 -7.49 -14.31 -0.99
N TRP A 119 -7.87 -15.36 -0.27
CA TRP A 119 -7.29 -16.70 -0.43
C TRP A 119 -7.49 -17.28 -1.83
N ALA A 120 -8.68 -17.10 -2.42
CA ALA A 120 -8.98 -17.56 -3.77
C ALA A 120 -8.20 -16.79 -4.84
N TYR A 121 -7.99 -15.48 -4.65
CA TYR A 121 -7.14 -14.67 -5.51
C TYR A 121 -5.67 -15.09 -5.43
N GLY A 122 -5.20 -15.34 -4.20
CA GLY A 122 -3.82 -15.61 -3.85
C GLY A 122 -3.38 -14.62 -2.78
N GLN A 123 -3.24 -15.12 -1.56
CA GLN A 123 -2.82 -14.34 -0.39
C GLN A 123 -1.65 -15.04 0.29
N ILE A 124 -0.69 -14.25 0.74
CA ILE A 124 0.31 -14.64 1.73
C ILE A 124 -0.08 -13.87 2.99
N LEU A 125 -0.67 -14.57 3.95
CA LEU A 125 -1.09 -13.99 5.21
C LEU A 125 0.12 -13.88 6.14
N LEU A 126 0.26 -12.70 6.73
CA LEU A 126 1.34 -12.31 7.63
C LEU A 126 0.74 -11.97 8.99
N ASP A 127 1.27 -12.56 10.05
CA ASP A 127 1.09 -12.04 11.41
C ASP A 127 2.18 -11.02 11.69
N ARG A 128 1.79 -9.74 11.82
CA ARG A 128 2.73 -8.65 12.04
C ARG A 128 3.38 -8.70 13.41
N ASP A 129 2.74 -9.35 14.38
CA ASP A 129 3.21 -9.41 15.76
C ASP A 129 4.24 -10.54 15.96
N ASP A 130 4.28 -11.52 15.07
CA ASP A 130 5.14 -12.70 15.16
C ASP A 130 6.36 -12.59 14.23
N GLU A 131 7.56 -12.54 14.81
CA GLU A 131 8.82 -12.43 14.06
C GLU A 131 9.08 -13.62 13.14
N LEU A 132 8.83 -14.85 13.62
CA LEU A 132 9.03 -16.06 12.83
C LEU A 132 8.06 -16.07 11.65
N ASN A 133 6.85 -15.57 11.85
CA ASN A 133 5.88 -15.44 10.78
C ASN A 133 6.28 -14.38 9.74
N ARG A 134 6.83 -13.25 10.20
CA ARG A 134 7.38 -12.22 9.32
C ARG A 134 8.49 -12.78 8.44
N GLU A 135 9.43 -13.53 9.01
CA GLU A 135 10.49 -14.18 8.26
C GLU A 135 9.94 -15.24 7.29
N SER A 136 9.01 -16.09 7.75
CA SER A 136 8.42 -17.14 6.92
C SER A 136 7.66 -16.58 5.71
N SER A 137 7.07 -15.39 5.83
CA SER A 137 6.40 -14.69 4.73
C SER A 137 7.35 -14.42 3.55
N VAL A 138 8.63 -14.15 3.82
CA VAL A 138 9.66 -13.95 2.79
C VAL A 138 9.92 -15.25 2.04
N GLU A 139 10.02 -16.38 2.73
CA GLU A 139 10.20 -17.69 2.11
C GLU A 139 8.96 -18.12 1.30
N LYS A 140 7.75 -17.82 1.79
CA LYS A 140 6.49 -18.00 1.04
C LYS A 140 6.50 -17.18 -0.26
N MET A 141 6.95 -15.91 -0.20
CA MET A 141 7.08 -15.06 -1.39
C MET A 141 8.13 -15.59 -2.37
N LYS A 142 9.31 -16.03 -1.89
CA LYS A 142 10.34 -16.68 -2.73
C LYS A 142 9.77 -17.90 -3.45
N PHE A 143 9.03 -18.76 -2.74
CA PHE A 143 8.38 -19.92 -3.35
C PHE A 143 7.43 -19.51 -4.48
N VAL A 144 6.58 -18.50 -4.28
CA VAL A 144 5.68 -17.99 -5.33
C VAL A 144 6.47 -17.48 -6.54
N LEU A 145 7.50 -16.67 -6.32
CA LEU A 145 8.34 -16.08 -7.37
C LEU A 145 9.10 -17.14 -8.17
N TYR A 146 9.73 -18.12 -7.51
CA TYR A 146 10.46 -19.20 -8.19
C TYR A 146 9.55 -20.15 -8.97
N ASN A 147 8.25 -20.18 -8.67
CA ASN A 147 7.25 -20.89 -9.47
C ASN A 147 6.65 -20.00 -10.59
N GLY A 148 7.28 -18.86 -10.91
CA GLY A 148 6.92 -18.01 -12.04
C GLY A 148 5.62 -17.22 -11.85
N VAL A 149 5.19 -17.02 -10.60
CA VAL A 149 4.01 -16.24 -10.24
C VAL A 149 4.41 -14.98 -9.49
N ASN A 150 3.63 -13.92 -9.66
CA ASN A 150 3.97 -12.61 -9.14
C ASN A 150 3.56 -12.47 -7.67
N VAL A 151 4.18 -11.52 -6.99
CA VAL A 151 3.78 -11.06 -5.66
C VAL A 151 3.34 -9.60 -5.79
N ILE A 152 2.34 -9.21 -5.01
CA ILE A 152 1.82 -7.84 -4.90
C ILE A 152 2.03 -7.41 -3.46
N VAL A 153 2.73 -6.30 -3.27
CA VAL A 153 3.09 -5.77 -1.95
C VAL A 153 2.75 -4.29 -1.87
N TYR A 154 2.40 -3.85 -0.67
CA TYR A 154 2.25 -2.44 -0.31
C TYR A 154 3.47 -2.06 0.51
N PRO A 155 4.54 -1.53 -0.12
CA PRO A 155 5.86 -1.45 0.51
C PRO A 155 5.90 -0.46 1.67
N GLU A 156 4.98 0.51 1.71
CA GLU A 156 4.78 1.44 2.84
C GLU A 156 4.45 0.68 4.13
N GLY A 157 3.75 -0.46 4.05
CA GLY A 157 3.38 -1.29 5.20
C GLY A 157 2.13 -0.84 5.95
N TYR A 158 1.65 0.38 5.69
CA TYR A 158 0.43 0.98 6.21
C TYR A 158 -0.09 2.08 5.28
N TRP A 159 -1.25 2.66 5.60
CA TRP A 159 -1.90 3.69 4.79
C TRP A 159 -1.27 5.08 4.97
N ASN A 160 -0.97 5.75 3.86
CA ASN A 160 -0.59 7.15 3.83
C ASN A 160 -1.79 8.08 4.11
N LEU A 161 -2.28 8.09 5.36
CA LEU A 161 -3.42 8.92 5.78
C LEU A 161 -3.08 9.97 6.83
N ALA A 162 -2.10 9.76 7.70
CA ALA A 162 -1.62 10.80 8.59
C ALA A 162 -0.41 10.29 9.37
N ASP A 163 0.72 10.94 9.17
CA ASP A 163 1.80 10.91 10.14
C ASP A 163 2.32 12.34 10.25
N ASN A 164 2.28 12.95 11.42
CA ASN A 164 2.84 14.28 11.62
C ASN A 164 4.38 14.28 11.65
N GLY A 165 5.00 13.11 11.52
CA GLY A 165 6.45 12.93 11.49
C GLY A 165 7.12 13.04 12.84
N GLN A 166 6.33 13.09 13.91
CA GLN A 166 6.86 13.19 15.25
C GLN A 166 7.07 11.79 15.84
N LYS A 167 8.24 11.61 16.47
CA LYS A 167 8.49 10.46 17.35
C LYS A 167 7.46 10.43 18.46
N ASP A 168 6.92 9.24 18.74
CA ASP A 168 6.15 8.98 19.94
C ASP A 168 6.62 7.69 20.62
N GLU A 169 6.12 7.42 21.83
CA GLU A 169 6.55 6.26 22.64
C GLU A 169 6.35 4.90 21.94
N ARG A 170 5.51 4.85 20.90
CA ARG A 170 5.18 3.64 20.12
C ARG A 170 5.89 3.63 18.76
N ASN A 171 6.26 4.79 18.25
CA ASN A 171 6.86 5.03 16.95
C ASN A 171 8.30 5.50 17.11
N LEU A 172 9.24 4.55 16.96
CA LEU A 172 10.67 4.84 16.80
C LEU A 172 11.00 5.53 15.46
N ALA A 173 9.99 5.83 14.64
CA ALA A 173 10.14 6.52 13.36
C ALA A 173 10.76 7.90 13.63
N ASP A 174 11.97 8.07 13.11
CA ASP A 174 12.58 9.36 12.76
C ASP A 174 11.64 10.18 11.85
N ASP A 175 12.05 11.40 11.48
CA ASP A 175 11.30 12.40 10.71
C ASP A 175 10.95 11.95 9.26
N HIS A 176 10.69 10.66 9.07
CA HIS A 176 10.58 9.92 7.83
C HIS A 176 9.14 9.55 7.47
N ASN A 177 8.18 10.24 8.06
CA ASN A 177 6.80 10.26 7.62
C ASN A 177 6.29 11.69 7.83
N SER A 178 5.50 12.26 6.94
CA SER A 178 4.91 13.59 7.18
C SER A 178 3.54 13.69 6.52
N GLU A 179 2.66 14.54 7.05
CA GLU A 179 1.36 14.85 6.46
C GLU A 179 1.53 15.47 5.06
N SER A 180 2.71 15.99 4.75
CA SER A 180 3.06 16.54 3.44
C SER A 180 3.59 15.50 2.44
N TRP A 181 3.84 14.26 2.87
CA TRP A 181 4.44 13.26 1.99
C TRP A 181 3.41 12.62 1.07
N LEU A 182 3.67 12.69 -0.23
CA LEU A 182 2.80 12.07 -1.24
C LEU A 182 2.84 10.53 -1.18
N ILE A 183 3.96 9.97 -0.69
CA ILE A 183 4.26 8.54 -0.58
C ILE A 183 5.08 8.35 0.71
N GLN A 184 4.71 7.39 1.56
CA GLN A 184 5.48 7.06 2.76
C GLN A 184 6.76 6.29 2.41
N ASP A 185 7.74 6.25 3.30
CA ASP A 185 8.94 5.46 3.03
C ASP A 185 8.64 3.96 3.00
N PHE A 186 9.46 3.23 2.24
CA PHE A 186 9.28 1.81 1.95
C PHE A 186 10.07 0.91 2.88
N ASN A 187 9.48 -0.22 3.25
CA ASN A 187 10.18 -1.30 3.92
C ASN A 187 11.21 -1.96 3.00
N ILE A 188 12.36 -2.35 3.56
CA ILE A 188 13.47 -2.91 2.77
C ILE A 188 13.22 -4.33 2.27
N GLY A 189 12.25 -5.05 2.86
CA GLY A 189 12.03 -6.47 2.62
C GLY A 189 11.83 -6.82 1.14
N SER A 190 11.05 -6.02 0.42
CA SER A 190 10.80 -6.22 -1.01
C SER A 190 12.03 -6.01 -1.90
N PHE A 191 12.94 -5.12 -1.52
CA PHE A 191 14.21 -4.88 -2.21
C PHE A 191 15.18 -6.04 -1.99
N LYS A 192 15.30 -6.52 -0.74
CA LYS A 192 16.08 -7.72 -0.41
C LYS A 192 15.52 -8.95 -1.14
N LEU A 193 14.20 -9.08 -1.21
CA LEU A 193 13.53 -10.18 -1.93
C LEU A 193 13.85 -10.14 -3.43
N ALA A 194 13.74 -8.97 -4.07
CA ALA A 194 14.13 -8.77 -5.46
C ALA A 194 15.59 -9.15 -5.70
N GLN A 195 16.52 -8.62 -4.90
CA GLN A 195 17.95 -8.92 -4.99
C GLN A 195 18.26 -10.42 -4.83
N ALA A 196 17.61 -11.08 -3.87
CA ALA A 196 17.82 -12.51 -3.59
C ALA A 196 17.26 -13.42 -4.69
N THR A 197 16.19 -13.02 -5.38
CA THR A 197 15.47 -13.86 -6.35
C THR A 197 15.76 -13.51 -7.80
N GLY A 198 16.33 -12.33 -8.07
CA GLY A 198 16.40 -11.72 -9.41
C GLY A 198 15.03 -11.30 -9.95
N ALA A 199 14.00 -11.21 -9.10
CA ALA A 199 12.69 -10.73 -9.50
C ALA A 199 12.73 -9.23 -9.76
N LEU A 200 12.09 -8.79 -10.84
CA LEU A 200 11.94 -7.37 -11.15
C LEU A 200 10.88 -6.74 -10.25
N ILE A 201 11.19 -5.57 -9.69
CA ILE A 201 10.22 -4.69 -9.05
C ILE A 201 9.45 -3.96 -10.14
N VAL A 202 8.13 -3.86 -10.01
CA VAL A 202 7.29 -3.09 -10.92
C VAL A 202 6.54 -2.04 -10.10
N PRO A 203 7.00 -0.77 -10.14
CA PRO A 203 6.30 0.33 -9.50
C PRO A 203 4.88 0.47 -10.07
N THR A 204 3.89 0.55 -9.19
CA THR A 204 2.49 0.72 -9.54
C THR A 204 1.89 1.80 -8.66
N VAL A 205 1.44 2.90 -9.24
CA VAL A 205 0.97 4.08 -8.52
C VAL A 205 -0.53 4.25 -8.71
N LEU A 206 -1.23 4.52 -7.61
CA LEU A 206 -2.64 4.85 -7.50
C LEU A 206 -2.78 6.28 -6.98
N HIS A 207 -3.55 7.10 -7.68
CA HIS A 207 -3.96 8.43 -7.24
C HIS A 207 -5.49 8.49 -7.15
N TYR A 208 -5.99 8.81 -5.98
CA TYR A 208 -7.42 9.00 -5.73
C TYR A 208 -7.77 10.48 -5.84
N ASP A 209 -8.78 10.77 -6.65
CA ASP A 209 -9.49 12.03 -6.64
C ASP A 209 -10.88 11.77 -6.06
N ALA A 210 -11.03 12.08 -4.77
CA ALA A 210 -12.29 11.90 -4.05
C ALA A 210 -13.32 12.99 -4.36
N VAL A 211 -12.95 14.04 -5.10
CA VAL A 211 -13.84 15.15 -5.42
C VAL A 211 -14.80 14.74 -6.54
N GLY A 212 -16.09 15.03 -6.35
CA GLY A 212 -17.13 14.76 -7.35
C GLY A 212 -17.37 13.28 -7.60
N LYS A 213 -16.89 12.75 -8.74
CA LYS A 213 -17.25 11.41 -9.24
C LYS A 213 -16.46 10.25 -8.61
N LYS A 214 -15.59 10.52 -7.64
CA LYS A 214 -14.66 9.54 -7.02
C LYS A 214 -13.90 8.73 -8.07
N MET A 215 -12.76 9.25 -8.49
CA MET A 215 -11.91 8.64 -9.51
C MET A 215 -10.65 8.06 -8.89
N CYS A 216 -10.16 6.95 -9.44
CA CYS A 216 -8.81 6.46 -9.16
C CYS A 216 -8.04 6.34 -10.46
N PHE A 217 -6.85 6.92 -10.50
CA PHE A 217 -5.95 6.92 -11.64
C PHE A 217 -4.75 6.03 -11.34
N GLY A 218 -4.55 5.02 -12.18
CA GLY A 218 -3.56 3.98 -11.97
C GLY A 218 -2.49 3.97 -13.05
N SER A 219 -1.24 3.85 -12.62
CA SER A 219 -0.07 3.73 -13.51
C SER A 219 0.75 2.52 -13.14
N ARG A 220 1.02 1.65 -14.12
CA ARG A 220 2.03 0.58 -13.99
C ARG A 220 3.26 0.95 -14.79
N LEU A 221 4.38 1.15 -14.10
CA LEU A 221 5.61 1.69 -14.65
C LEU A 221 6.60 0.60 -15.11
N ASN A 222 7.74 1.06 -15.62
CA ASN A 222 8.81 0.20 -16.11
C ASN A 222 9.38 -0.67 -14.97
N PRO A 223 9.64 -1.96 -15.22
CA PRO A 223 10.27 -2.83 -14.24
C PRO A 223 11.71 -2.43 -13.93
N ILE A 224 12.13 -2.62 -12.69
CA ILE A 224 13.44 -2.27 -12.14
C ILE A 224 14.09 -3.54 -11.62
N GLY A 225 15.34 -3.79 -12.01
CA GLY A 225 16.18 -4.85 -11.46
C GLY A 225 16.95 -4.37 -10.25
N ILE A 226 17.29 -5.31 -9.35
CA ILE A 226 18.23 -5.07 -8.25
C ILE A 226 19.30 -6.16 -8.35
N GLU A 227 20.52 -5.73 -8.67
CA GLU A 227 21.66 -6.62 -8.80
C GLU A 227 22.23 -6.99 -7.44
N LYS A 228 22.95 -8.10 -7.37
CA LYS A 228 23.57 -8.57 -6.11
C LYS A 228 24.57 -7.58 -5.52
N THR A 229 25.17 -6.73 -6.35
CA THR A 229 26.13 -5.70 -5.95
C THR A 229 25.49 -4.37 -5.56
N ASP A 230 24.18 -4.21 -5.79
CA ASP A 230 23.49 -2.96 -5.50
C ASP A 230 23.36 -2.72 -3.99
N ASN A 231 23.50 -1.46 -3.58
CA ASN A 231 23.05 -1.03 -2.27
C ASN A 231 21.52 -0.95 -2.26
N VAL A 232 20.88 -1.92 -1.60
CA VAL A 232 19.41 -2.03 -1.54
C VAL A 232 18.73 -0.81 -0.94
N PHE A 233 19.37 -0.07 -0.03
CA PHE A 233 18.80 1.14 0.55
C PHE A 233 18.87 2.33 -0.41
N ALA A 234 19.96 2.44 -1.18
CA ALA A 234 20.04 3.45 -2.24
C ALA A 234 19.03 3.17 -3.37
N LYS A 235 18.84 1.89 -3.72
CA LYS A 235 17.78 1.47 -4.65
C LYS A 235 16.38 1.72 -4.12
N LYS A 236 16.16 1.57 -2.80
CA LYS A 236 14.90 1.98 -2.16
C LYS A 236 14.63 3.45 -2.39
N ASP A 237 15.59 4.33 -2.09
CA ASP A 237 15.42 5.78 -2.26
C ASP A 237 15.14 6.16 -3.74
N GLU A 238 15.79 5.51 -4.71
CA GLU A 238 15.50 5.67 -6.14
C GLU A 238 14.05 5.29 -6.48
N VAL A 239 13.58 4.14 -5.99
CA VAL A 239 12.22 3.67 -6.28
C VAL A 239 11.16 4.54 -5.59
N VAL A 240 11.40 4.99 -4.35
CA VAL A 240 10.49 5.93 -3.66
C VAL A 240 10.34 7.22 -4.47
N GLN A 241 11.44 7.78 -4.98
CA GLN A 241 11.38 8.96 -5.84
C GLN A 241 10.51 8.73 -7.09
N ILE A 242 10.64 7.58 -7.75
CA ILE A 242 9.79 7.21 -8.91
C ILE A 242 8.30 7.22 -8.55
N PHE A 243 7.95 6.74 -7.36
CA PHE A 243 6.56 6.78 -6.87
C PHE A 243 6.10 8.22 -6.62
N ILE A 244 6.92 9.05 -6.00
CA ILE A 244 6.61 10.47 -5.73
C ILE A 244 6.39 11.22 -7.05
N ASP A 245 7.32 11.11 -8.00
CA ASP A 245 7.25 11.79 -9.29
C ASP A 245 5.98 11.41 -10.07
N GLU A 246 5.68 10.12 -10.12
CA GLU A 246 4.50 9.64 -10.83
C GLU A 246 3.20 9.99 -10.10
N LYS A 247 3.19 9.96 -8.76
CA LYS A 247 2.05 10.39 -7.95
C LYS A 247 1.74 11.87 -8.18
N TYR A 248 2.76 12.72 -8.14
CA TYR A 248 2.63 14.15 -8.40
C TYR A 248 2.13 14.42 -9.83
N ARG A 249 2.70 13.75 -10.83
CA ARG A 249 2.25 13.87 -12.22
C ARG A 249 0.77 13.48 -12.40
N LEU A 250 0.30 12.45 -11.71
CA LEU A 250 -1.12 12.07 -11.74
C LEU A 250 -2.00 13.14 -11.08
N MET A 251 -1.55 13.74 -9.97
CA MET A 251 -2.23 14.86 -9.32
C MET A 251 -2.34 16.06 -10.26
N GLU A 252 -1.23 16.51 -10.85
CA GLU A 252 -1.22 17.63 -11.79
C GLU A 252 -2.06 17.38 -13.05
N LYS A 253 -2.18 16.12 -13.49
CA LYS A 253 -2.94 15.79 -14.68
C LYS A 253 -4.44 15.76 -14.42
N TYR A 254 -4.87 15.27 -13.27
CA TYR A 254 -6.27 14.89 -13.04
C TYR A 254 -6.98 15.67 -11.94
N SER A 255 -6.26 16.23 -10.97
CA SER A 255 -6.83 16.83 -9.76
C SER A 255 -6.63 18.35 -9.71
N ASN A 256 -6.89 19.01 -10.84
CA ASN A 256 -6.84 20.46 -10.96
C ASN A 256 -8.17 21.07 -10.51
N HIS A 257 -8.30 21.32 -9.22
CA HIS A 257 -9.46 21.93 -8.60
C HIS A 257 -9.16 23.36 -8.17
N GLN A 258 -10.11 24.27 -8.36
CA GLN A 258 -10.00 25.63 -7.79
C GLN A 258 -10.20 25.56 -6.28
N ARG A 259 -9.29 26.17 -5.53
CA ARG A 259 -9.34 26.14 -4.06
C ARG A 259 -10.65 26.74 -3.54
N GLU A 260 -11.10 27.84 -4.15
CA GLU A 260 -12.34 28.53 -3.78
C GLU A 260 -13.57 27.62 -3.90
N ILE A 261 -13.55 26.70 -4.87
CA ILE A 261 -14.60 25.70 -5.05
C ILE A 261 -14.50 24.61 -3.98
N LEU A 262 -13.28 24.14 -3.68
CA LEU A 262 -13.10 23.13 -2.64
C LEU A 262 -13.50 23.69 -1.26
N GLU A 263 -13.14 24.93 -0.96
CA GLU A 263 -13.39 25.56 0.34
C GLU A 263 -14.74 26.28 0.44
N SER A 264 -15.68 26.01 -0.47
CA SER A 264 -16.98 26.71 -0.49
C SER A 264 -17.88 26.35 0.69
N GLU A 265 -17.79 25.12 1.21
CA GLU A 265 -18.63 24.62 2.30
C GLU A 265 -17.85 24.33 3.59
N LYS A 266 -16.64 23.76 3.46
CA LYS A 266 -15.78 23.35 4.56
C LYS A 266 -14.34 23.66 4.21
N THR A 267 -13.50 23.90 5.22
CA THR A 267 -12.05 24.05 5.00
C THR A 267 -11.46 22.76 4.41
N LEU A 268 -10.33 22.87 3.70
CA LEU A 268 -9.62 21.68 3.20
C LEU A 268 -9.25 20.71 4.32
N LYS A 269 -8.95 21.24 5.51
CA LYS A 269 -8.61 20.42 6.69
C LYS A 269 -9.79 19.57 7.13
N GLU A 270 -10.97 20.17 7.29
CA GLU A 270 -12.17 19.44 7.69
C GLU A 270 -12.54 18.35 6.68
N GLN A 271 -12.47 18.67 5.39
CA GLN A 271 -12.71 17.69 4.32
C GLN A 271 -11.70 16.54 4.36
N TRP A 272 -10.44 16.82 4.64
CA TRP A 272 -9.41 15.81 4.79
C TRP A 272 -9.68 14.88 5.99
N GLU A 273 -10.05 15.44 7.16
CA GLU A 273 -10.41 14.63 8.33
C GLU A 273 -11.60 13.70 8.04
N GLU A 274 -12.65 14.21 7.39
CA GLU A 274 -13.82 13.40 7.00
C GLU A 274 -13.46 12.27 6.03
N LEU A 275 -12.60 12.56 5.04
CA LEU A 275 -12.14 11.55 4.09
C LEU A 275 -11.31 10.45 4.79
N LYS A 276 -10.44 10.84 5.72
CA LYS A 276 -9.66 9.88 6.54
C LYS A 276 -10.58 8.98 7.36
N GLU A 277 -11.54 9.55 8.07
CA GLU A 277 -12.51 8.79 8.85
C GLU A 277 -13.31 7.82 7.97
N TYR A 278 -13.74 8.27 6.80
CA TYR A 278 -14.41 7.42 5.81
C TYR A 278 -13.55 6.20 5.43
N PHE A 279 -12.26 6.40 5.14
CA PHE A 279 -11.36 5.29 4.82
C PHE A 279 -11.14 4.35 6.01
N ILE A 280 -10.90 4.88 7.21
CA ILE A 280 -10.65 4.06 8.42
C ILE A 280 -11.87 3.19 8.73
N ARG A 281 -13.07 3.78 8.75
CA ARG A 281 -14.32 3.08 9.07
C ARG A 281 -14.65 1.96 8.10
N SER A 282 -14.13 1.99 6.87
CA SER A 282 -14.31 0.91 5.90
C SER A 282 -13.65 -0.41 6.30
N CYS A 283 -12.73 -0.38 7.28
CA CYS A 283 -12.02 -1.55 7.82
C CYS A 283 -12.48 -1.99 9.21
N ASP A 284 -13.44 -1.31 9.84
CA ASP A 284 -13.96 -1.71 11.14
C ASP A 284 -14.74 -3.02 11.02
N ILE A 285 -14.57 -3.92 12.02
CA ILE A 285 -15.28 -5.20 12.08
C ILE A 285 -16.09 -5.24 13.39
N GLU A 286 -17.33 -4.76 13.30
CA GLU A 286 -18.24 -4.63 14.45
C GLU A 286 -18.41 -5.94 15.22
N SER A 287 -18.49 -7.08 14.52
CA SER A 287 -18.76 -8.39 15.13
C SER A 287 -17.71 -8.85 16.14
N ILE A 288 -16.48 -8.32 16.05
CA ILE A 288 -15.40 -8.61 16.99
C ILE A 288 -14.88 -7.34 17.70
N GLY A 289 -15.57 -6.20 17.53
CA GLY A 289 -15.14 -4.92 18.07
C GLY A 289 -13.79 -4.43 17.56
N TYR A 290 -13.34 -4.92 16.39
CA TYR A 290 -12.08 -4.49 15.80
C TYR A 290 -12.26 -3.13 15.14
N LYS A 291 -11.36 -2.20 15.47
CA LYS A 291 -11.24 -0.90 14.83
C LYS A 291 -9.84 -0.76 14.26
N LEU A 292 -9.73 -0.18 13.07
CA LEU A 292 -8.42 0.10 12.51
C LEU A 292 -7.77 1.25 13.30
N ASP A 293 -6.65 0.95 13.96
CA ASP A 293 -5.83 1.96 14.64
C ASP A 293 -4.60 2.28 13.78
N LEU A 294 -4.55 3.51 13.25
CA LEU A 294 -3.41 3.99 12.45
C LEU A 294 -2.10 4.07 13.25
N ALA A 295 -2.15 4.15 14.58
CA ALA A 295 -0.95 4.08 15.41
C ALA A 295 -0.40 2.64 15.48
N ASP A 296 -1.28 1.63 15.48
CA ASP A 296 -0.88 0.22 15.45
C ASP A 296 -0.31 -0.20 14.09
N GLU A 297 -0.71 0.49 13.02
CA GLU A 297 -0.17 0.31 11.68
C GLU A 297 1.32 0.74 11.56
N LYS A 298 1.81 1.58 12.48
CA LYS A 298 3.20 2.07 12.51
C LYS A 298 4.19 1.19 13.30
N ARG A 299 3.74 0.06 13.88
CA ARG A 299 4.56 -0.83 14.72
C ARG A 299 5.73 -1.51 14.01
N ILE A 300 5.77 -1.51 12.67
CA ILE A 300 6.88 -2.09 11.90
C ILE A 300 7.89 -0.99 11.58
N GLY A 301 9.08 -1.08 12.20
CA GLY A 301 10.16 -0.12 11.99
C GLY A 301 10.55 0.02 10.52
N LYS A 302 10.82 1.26 10.10
CA LYS A 302 11.16 1.61 8.71
C LYS A 302 12.60 1.26 8.35
N ALA A 303 12.86 1.19 7.05
CA ALA A 303 14.20 1.03 6.53
C ALA A 303 15.01 2.32 6.71
N LYS A 304 16.33 2.18 6.90
CA LYS A 304 17.25 3.32 6.86
C LYS A 304 17.14 4.07 5.52
N VAL A 305 17.05 5.40 5.58
CA VAL A 305 17.19 6.29 4.41
C VAL A 305 18.67 6.60 4.19
N VAL A 306 19.14 6.54 2.94
CA VAL A 306 20.55 6.83 2.60
C VAL A 306 20.71 8.28 2.16
N LYS A 307 19.73 8.82 1.44
CA LYS A 307 19.67 10.25 1.13
C LYS A 307 19.13 11.02 2.33
N GLY A 308 19.77 12.14 2.68
CA GLY A 308 19.21 13.05 3.68
C GLY A 308 17.80 13.48 3.28
N VAL A 309 16.88 13.46 4.25
CA VAL A 309 15.53 14.00 4.08
C VAL A 309 15.60 15.48 4.45
N ILE A 310 15.09 16.34 3.58
CA ILE A 310 14.93 17.77 3.88
C ILE A 310 13.75 17.90 4.84
N THR A 311 13.97 18.42 6.05
CA THR A 311 12.87 18.66 7.00
C THR A 311 12.02 19.86 6.56
N ASN A 312 10.83 20.02 7.13
CA ASN A 312 10.03 21.23 6.88
C ASN A 312 10.80 22.49 7.31
N GLU A 313 11.48 22.45 8.46
CA GLU A 313 12.32 23.55 8.94
C GLU A 313 13.42 23.88 7.92
N GLU A 314 14.12 22.88 7.38
CA GLU A 314 15.15 23.09 6.36
C GLU A 314 14.59 23.63 5.05
N ALA A 315 13.45 23.10 4.59
CA ALA A 315 12.80 23.55 3.35
C ALA A 315 12.36 25.02 3.45
N PHE A 316 11.87 25.45 4.62
CA PHE A 316 11.35 26.79 4.86
C PHE A 316 12.33 27.72 5.60
N ALA A 317 13.56 27.29 5.89
CA ALA A 317 14.56 28.09 6.59
C ALA A 317 14.84 29.43 5.88
N HIS A 318 14.73 29.45 4.55
CA HIS A 318 14.88 30.67 3.74
C HIS A 318 13.83 31.76 4.07
N LEU A 319 12.69 31.41 4.69
CA LEU A 319 11.69 32.39 5.12
C LEU A 319 12.13 33.17 6.37
N GLU A 320 13.09 32.66 7.14
CA GLU A 320 13.66 33.34 8.31
C GLU A 320 14.63 34.46 7.94
N SER A 321 15.20 34.42 6.73
CA SER A 321 16.17 35.39 6.24
C SER A 321 15.58 36.46 5.31
N ILE A 322 14.25 36.49 5.13
CA ILE A 322 13.57 37.53 4.36
C ILE A 322 13.58 38.85 5.14
N ASP A 323 14.24 39.87 4.59
CA ASP A 323 14.13 41.25 5.07
C ASP A 323 12.83 41.88 4.55
N TYR A 324 11.88 42.09 5.45
CA TYR A 324 10.56 42.59 5.09
C TYR A 324 10.58 44.12 4.93
N ASN A 325 10.12 44.60 3.79
CA ASN A 325 10.00 46.01 3.42
C ASN A 325 8.67 46.26 2.70
N ASN A 326 8.41 47.51 2.30
CA ASN A 326 7.14 47.88 1.67
C ASN A 326 6.85 47.12 0.36
N ASP A 327 7.87 46.64 -0.35
CA ASP A 327 7.72 45.96 -1.64
C ASP A 327 7.37 44.48 -1.48
N ASN A 328 7.68 43.89 -0.32
CA ASN A 328 7.44 42.47 -0.03
C ASN A 328 6.57 42.22 1.22
N ALA A 329 6.05 43.26 1.87
CA ALA A 329 5.17 43.17 3.05
C ALA A 329 3.92 42.31 2.83
N TRP A 330 3.47 42.16 1.59
CA TRP A 330 2.35 41.28 1.23
C TRP A 330 2.62 39.80 1.55
N LEU A 331 3.90 39.38 1.61
CA LEU A 331 4.31 38.04 2.04
C LEU A 331 3.92 37.76 3.48
N LEU A 332 3.78 38.77 4.34
CA LEU A 332 3.35 38.60 5.75
C LEU A 332 1.87 38.21 5.89
N LYS A 333 1.09 38.19 4.79
CA LYS A 333 -0.26 37.60 4.83
C LYS A 333 -0.15 36.11 5.18
N LYS A 334 -1.01 35.67 6.10
CA LYS A 334 -1.13 34.30 6.61
C LYS A 334 -1.16 33.22 5.52
N THR A 335 -1.66 33.57 4.33
CA THR A 335 -1.75 32.69 3.15
C THR A 335 -0.39 32.33 2.53
N TYR A 336 0.65 33.15 2.71
CA TYR A 336 1.94 32.98 2.03
C TYR A 336 3.08 32.53 2.95
N THR A 337 2.99 32.78 4.26
CA THR A 337 4.07 32.41 5.20
C THR A 337 3.96 31.00 5.76
N GLY A 338 2.79 30.37 5.73
CA GLY A 338 2.54 29.07 6.37
C GLY A 338 2.71 29.06 7.90
N ARG A 339 3.14 30.18 8.52
CA ARG A 339 3.34 30.31 9.96
C ARG A 339 1.97 30.40 10.65
N ARG A 340 1.59 29.34 11.36
CA ARG A 340 0.57 29.44 12.42
C ARG A 340 1.19 30.25 13.56
N GLN A 341 0.67 31.46 13.81
CA GLN A 341 0.81 32.07 15.14
C GLN A 341 -0.01 31.26 16.14
#